data_AF-A0A9D1L817-F1
#
_entry.id   AF-A0A9D1L817-F1
#
_cell.length_a   1.000
_cell.length_b   1.000
_cell.length_c   1.000
_cell.angle_alpha   90.00
_cell.angle_beta   90.00
_cell.angle_gamma   90.00
#
_symmetry.space_group_name_H-M   'P 1'
#
loop_
_entity.id
_entity.type
_entity.pdbx_description
1 polymer ?
#
loop_
_entity_poly.entity_id
_entity_poly.type
_entity_poly.pdbx_seq_one_letter_code
_entity_poly.pdbx_strand_id
1 'polypeptide(L)' 'VGRNDPCPCGSGKKYKHCCGRTAPQD' A
#
# COMPACT_ATOMS: atom_id res chain seq x y z
N VAL A 1 -2.85 -5.96 -7.74
CA VAL A 1 -1.75 -5.06 -7.30
C VAL A 1 -0.92 -5.81 -6.27
N GLY A 2 0.31 -6.17 -6.61
CA GLY A 2 1.26 -6.77 -5.68
C GLY A 2 1.64 -5.78 -4.59
N ARG A 3 2.17 -6.29 -3.46
CA ARG A 3 2.50 -5.47 -2.28
C ARG A 3 3.50 -4.34 -2.58
N ASN A 4 4.38 -4.50 -3.57
CA ASN A 4 5.35 -3.47 -3.97
C ASN A 4 4.89 -2.57 -5.13
N ASP A 5 3.79 -2.90 -5.81
CA ASP A 5 3.27 -2.10 -6.92
C ASP A 5 2.69 -0.76 -6.43
N PRO A 6 2.60 0.27 -7.30
CA PRO A 6 1.88 1.50 -7.00
C PRO A 6 0.43 1.22 -6.56
N CYS A 7 -0.04 1.96 -5.56
CA CYS A 7 -1.38 1.76 -5.02
C CYS A 7 -2.44 2.32 -5.98
N PRO A 8 -3.48 1.53 -6.34
CA PRO A 8 -4.48 1.94 -7.32
C PRO A 8 -5.38 3.09 -6.84
N CYS A 9 -5.30 3.51 -5.59
CA CYS A 9 -6.02 4.69 -5.08
C CYS A 9 -5.44 6.03 -5.54
N GLY A 10 -4.35 6.03 -6.30
CA GLY A 10 -3.73 7.26 -6.83
C GLY A 10 -2.81 7.98 -5.85
N SER A 11 -2.51 7.41 -4.68
CA SER A 11 -1.67 8.06 -3.66
C SER A 11 -0.18 8.14 -4.01
N GLY A 12 0.27 7.45 -5.06
CA GLY A 12 1.68 7.30 -5.42
C GLY A 12 2.49 6.40 -4.48
N LYS A 13 1.92 5.93 -3.36
CA LYS A 13 2.56 4.99 -2.42
C LYS A 13 2.53 3.56 -2.96
N LYS A 14 3.47 2.73 -2.51
CA LYS A 14 3.40 1.27 -2.74
C LYS A 14 2.17 0.68 -2.03
N TYR A 15 1.52 -0.31 -2.63
CA TYR A 15 0.28 -0.90 -2.11
C TYR A 15 0.40 -1.34 -0.64
N LYS A 16 1.50 -2.00 -0.25
CA LYS A 16 1.75 -2.44 1.14
C LYS A 16 1.87 -1.31 2.17
N HIS A 17 2.17 -0.08 1.74
CA HIS A 17 2.28 1.10 2.60
C HIS A 17 1.04 2.01 2.49
N CYS A 18 0.00 1.57 1.79
CA CYS A 18 -1.24 2.31 1.59
C CYS A 18 -2.44 1.38 1.84
N CYS A 19 -3.30 1.13 0.85
CA CYS A 19 -4.50 0.30 0.99
C CYS A 19 -4.23 -1.16 1.34
N GLY A 20 -3.03 -1.67 1.04
CA GLY A 20 -2.57 -3.01 1.38
C GLY A 20 -1.80 -3.07 2.71
N ARG A 21 -1.89 -2.05 3.57
CA ARG A 21 -1.29 -2.10 4.90
C ARG A 21 -2.16 -2.97 5.80
N THR A 22 -1.70 -4.18 6.08
CA THR A 22 -2.34 -5.14 6.98
C THR A 22 -1.53 -5.18 8.27
N ALA A 23 -2.05 -4.59 9.36
CA ALA A 23 -1.56 -4.59 10.75
C ALA A 23 -0.70 -3.38 11.23
N PRO A 24 -0.78 -3.04 12.54
CA PRO A 24 -0.40 -1.74 13.09
C PRO A 24 1.11 -1.67 13.29
N GLN A 25 1.71 -0.49 13.09
CA GLN A 25 3.15 -0.30 13.29
C GLN A 25 3.32 0.63 14.48
N ASP A 26 3.50 0.02 15.67
CA ASP A 26 3.58 0.62 17.02
C ASP A 26 2.42 1.56 17.41
#